data_AF-A0A7C7CY64-F1
#
_entry.id   AF-A0A7C7CY64-F1
#
_cell.length_a   1.000
_cell.length_b   1.000
_cell.length_c   1.000
_cell.angle_alpha   90.00
_cell.angle_beta   90.00
_cell.angle_gamma   90.00
#
_symmetry.space_group_name_H-M   'P 1'
#
loop_
_entity.id
_entity.type
_entity.pdbx_description
1 polymer ?
#
loop_
_entity_poly.entity_id
_entity_poly.type
_entity_poly.pdbx_seq_one_letter_code
_entity_poly.pdbx_strand_id
1 'polypeptide(L)' 'AKSFEEQGFSYVLQEEDMNPVSLLENTLKIYKDRRTIINKMKTSDLGNSSARVISVIMDLMNSFQT' A
#
# COMPACT_ATOMS: atom_id res chain seq x y z
N ALA A 1 3.61 -2.39 8.21
CA ALA A 1 3.58 -0.91 8.11
C ALA A 1 4.47 -0.41 6.98
N LYS A 2 5.77 -0.76 6.95
CA LYS A 2 6.71 -0.29 5.91
C LYS A 2 6.26 -0.57 4.48
N SER A 3 5.74 -1.77 4.20
CA SER A 3 5.20 -2.12 2.89
C SER A 3 4.01 -1.27 2.44
N PHE A 4 3.26 -0.65 3.35
CA PHE A 4 2.16 0.27 3.01
C PHE A 4 2.71 1.66 2.70
N GLU A 5 3.77 2.09 3.37
CA GLU A 5 4.49 3.31 3.04
C GLU A 5 5.23 3.21 1.70
N GLU A 6 5.86 2.08 1.40
CA GLU A 6 6.49 1.81 0.10
C GLU A 6 5.49 1.90 -1.05
N GLN A 7 4.24 1.46 -0.82
CA GLN A 7 3.15 1.60 -1.78
C GLN A 7 2.54 3.02 -1.79
N GLY A 8 2.92 3.87 -0.83
CA GLY A 8 2.45 5.24 -0.68
C GLY A 8 1.05 5.37 -0.07
N PHE A 9 0.61 4.35 0.66
CA PHE A 9 -0.67 4.35 1.38
C PHE A 9 -0.54 4.88 2.81
N SER A 10 0.67 5.06 3.32
CA SER A 10 0.89 5.57 4.67
C SER A 10 2.26 6.24 4.79
N TYR A 11 2.52 6.82 5.96
CA TYR A 11 3.86 7.14 6.42
C TYR A 11 4.13 6.32 7.68
N VAL A 12 5.36 5.88 7.89
CA VAL A 12 5.78 5.13 9.06
C VAL A 12 6.72 5.99 9.88
N LEU A 13 6.27 6.37 11.08
CA LEU A 13 7.14 6.88 12.12
C LEU A 13 7.62 5.68 12.95
N GLN A 14 8.92 5.41 12.91
CA GLN A 14 9.51 4.35 13.72
C GLN A 14 9.51 4.74 15.20
N GLU A 15 9.46 3.75 16.09
CA GLU A 15 9.36 4.00 17.53
C GLU A 15 10.62 4.70 18.06
N GLU A 16 11.80 4.29 17.58
CA GLU A 16 13.09 4.91 17.90
C GLU A 16 13.19 6.39 17.50
N ASP A 17 12.42 6.80 16.49
CA ASP A 17 12.39 8.18 15.98
C ASP A 17 11.20 8.98 16.54
N MET A 18 10.33 8.35 17.34
CA MET A 18 9.10 8.97 17.84
C MET A 18 9.38 9.95 18.97
N ASN A 19 9.08 11.22 18.71
CA ASN A 19 9.10 12.29 19.68
C ASN A 19 8.00 13.32 19.33
N PRO A 20 7.69 14.30 20.21
CA PRO A 20 6.61 15.24 19.95
C PRO A 20 6.72 16.02 18.64
N VAL A 21 7.94 16.36 18.21
CA VAL A 21 8.20 17.09 16.96
C VAL A 21 7.97 16.17 15.75
N SER A 22 8.60 14.99 15.74
CA SER A 22 8.48 14.05 14.62
C SER A 22 7.03 13.56 14.45
N LEU A 23 6.29 13.40 15.55
CA LEU A 23 4.86 13.06 15.51
C LEU A 23 4.02 14.17 14.87
N LEU A 24 4.23 15.43 15.27
CA LEU A 24 3.51 16.57 14.71
C LEU A 24 3.81 16.73 13.20
N GLU A 25 5.08 16.68 12.83
CA GLU A 25 5.51 16.81 11.43
C GLU A 25 4.92 15.72 10.55
N ASN A 26 4.99 14.45 10.99
CA ASN A 26 4.41 13.33 10.24
C ASN A 26 2.88 13.46 10.13
N THR A 27 2.22 13.90 11.20
CA THR A 27 0.76 14.13 11.17
C THR A 27 0.40 15.20 10.14
N LEU A 28 1.08 16.36 10.17
CA LEU A 28 0.84 17.43 9.21
C LEU A 28 1.12 17.00 7.77
N LYS A 29 2.17 16.20 7.55
CA LYS A 29 2.50 15.63 6.23
C LYS A 29 1.39 14.71 5.74
N ILE A 30 0.87 13.81 6.58
CA ILE A 30 -0.27 12.95 6.24
C ILE A 30 -1.48 13.80 5.84
N TYR A 31 -1.80 14.86 6.59
CA TYR A 31 -2.95 15.73 6.27
C TYR A 31 -2.76 16.47 4.95
N LYS A 32 -1.55 16.98 4.69
CA LYS A 32 -1.19 17.64 3.43
C LYS A 32 -1.35 16.69 2.24
N ASP A 33 -0.89 15.44 2.38
CA ASP A 33 -0.85 14.46 1.30
C ASP A 33 -2.08 13.52 1.28
N ARG A 34 -3.07 13.77 2.16
CA ARG A 34 -4.26 12.93 2.39
C ARG A 34 -4.95 12.49 1.11
N ARG A 35 -5.16 13.42 0.17
CA ARG A 35 -5.86 13.13 -1.10
C ARG A 35 -5.06 12.16 -1.96
N THR A 36 -3.74 12.34 -2.03
CA THR A 36 -2.83 11.46 -2.77
C THR A 36 -2.82 10.07 -2.17
N ILE A 37 -2.72 9.96 -0.84
CA ILE A 37 -2.75 8.68 -0.11
C ILE A 37 -4.06 7.93 -0.40
N ILE A 38 -5.20 8.59 -0.23
CA ILE A 38 -6.53 8.00 -0.49
C ILE A 38 -6.67 7.58 -1.95
N ASN A 39 -6.22 8.41 -2.90
CA ASN A 39 -6.28 8.07 -4.32
C ASN A 39 -5.43 6.85 -4.64
N LYS A 40 -4.19 6.77 -4.12
CA LYS A 40 -3.33 5.60 -4.28
C LYS A 40 -3.99 4.33 -3.75
N MET A 41 -4.65 4.38 -2.59
CA MET A 41 -5.41 3.24 -2.06
C MET A 41 -6.55 2.85 -3.02
N LYS A 42 -7.35 3.82 -3.48
CA LYS A 42 -8.50 3.59 -4.36
C LYS A 42 -8.12 2.99 -5.71
N THR A 43 -7.00 3.43 -6.29
CA THR A 43 -6.52 2.94 -7.58
C THR A 43 -5.64 1.70 -7.46
N SER A 44 -5.38 1.21 -6.24
CA SER A 44 -4.55 0.04 -6.05
C SER A 44 -5.30 -1.24 -6.40
N ASP A 45 -4.60 -2.18 -7.01
CA ASP A 45 -5.11 -3.53 -7.33
C ASP A 45 -5.24 -4.44 -6.10
N LEU A 46 -4.96 -3.93 -4.89
CA LEU A 46 -5.04 -4.69 -3.64
C LEU A 46 -6.45 -5.25 -3.37
N GLY A 47 -7.50 -4.56 -3.86
CA GLY A 47 -8.88 -5.03 -3.75
C GLY A 47 -9.21 -6.22 -4.66
N ASN A 48 -8.35 -6.56 -5.63
CA ASN A 48 -8.64 -7.54 -6.68
C ASN A 48 -7.84 -8.85 -6.52
N SER A 49 -7.46 -9.18 -5.28
CA SER A 49 -6.64 -10.36 -4.97
C SER A 49 -7.24 -11.68 -5.46
N SER A 50 -8.56 -11.84 -5.38
CA SER A 50 -9.26 -13.02 -5.90
C SER A 50 -9.11 -13.18 -7.41
N ALA A 51 -9.22 -12.10 -8.20
CA ALA A 51 -9.01 -12.17 -9.64
C ALA A 51 -7.54 -12.49 -9.98
N ARG A 52 -6.59 -11.98 -9.18
CA ARG A 52 -5.16 -12.33 -9.32
C ARG A 52 -4.92 -13.82 -9.09
N VAL A 53 -5.52 -14.40 -8.05
CA VAL A 53 -5.41 -15.84 -7.77
C VAL A 53 -6.00 -16.66 -8.91
N ILE A 54 -7.18 -16.27 -9.41
CA ILE A 54 -7.82 -16.93 -10.56
C ILE A 54 -6.92 -16.87 -11.80
N SER A 55 -6.33 -15.69 -12.10
CA SER A 55 -5.39 -15.52 -13.21
C SER A 55 -4.20 -16.48 -13.11
N VAL A 56 -3.58 -16.57 -11.93
CA VAL A 56 -2.43 -17.48 -11.71
C VAL A 56 -2.83 -18.94 -11.90
N ILE A 57 -4.01 -19.35 -11.42
CA ILE A 57 -4.51 -20.72 -11.63
C ILE A 57 -4.72 -20.98 -13.13
N MET A 58 -5.35 -20.05 -13.85
CA MET A 58 -5.59 -20.19 -15.29
C MET A 58 -4.28 -20.24 -16.09
N ASP A 59 -3.30 -19.42 -15.76
CA ASP A 59 -1.99 -19.40 -16.42
C ASP A 59 -1.25 -20.74 -16.25
N LEU A 60 -1.31 -21.32 -15.05
CA LEU A 60 -0.76 -22.66 -14.78
C LEU A 60 -1.50 -23.74 -15.56
N MET A 61 -2.83 -23.71 -15.60
CA MET A 61 -3.61 -24.69 -16.36
C MET A 61 -3.28 -24.65 -17.85
N ASN A 62 -3.09 -23.46 -18.42
CA ASN A 62 -2.75 -23.27 -19.82
C ASN A 62 -1.33 -23.77 -20.13
N SER A 63 -0.37 -23.60 -19.22
CA SER A 63 1.01 -24.08 -19.43
C SER A 63 1.16 -25.60 -19.37
N PHE A 64 0.19 -26.32 -18.79
CA PHE A 64 0.14 -27.79 -18.81
C PHE A 64 -0.54 -28.37 -20.06
N GLN A 65 -1.16 -27.54 -20.90
CA GLN A 65 -1.84 -27.98 -22.13
C GLN A 65 -0.97 -27.83 -23.41
N THR A 66 0.23 -27.26 -23.29
CA THR A 66 1.28 -27.22 -24.33
C THR A 66 2.38 -28.22 -24.04
#